data_AF-A0AAU3PAV9-F1
#
_entry.id   AF-A0AAU3PAV9-F1
#
_cell.length_a   1.000
_cell.length_b   1.000
_cell.length_c   1.000
_cell.angle_alpha   90.00
_cell.angle_beta   90.00
_cell.angle_gamma   90.00
#
_symmetry.space_group_name_H-M   'P 1'
#
loop_
_entity.id
_entity.type
_entity.pdbx_description
1 polymer ?
#
loop_
_entity_poly.entity_id
_entity_poly.type
_entity_poly.pdbx_seq_one_letter_code
_entity_poly.pdbx_strand_id
1 'polypeptide(L)'
;MTRRAHAVMVAMAVGAVALLAGCSLPDGPSGVVVARAERTPPASKNRPYFLTVRTANGDRKDFQVYIDDYDQCSIGERYPACKQ
;
A
#
# COMPACT_ATOMS: atom_id res chain seq x y z
N MET A 1 4.85 -55.37 -22.53
CA MET A 1 5.61 -54.12 -22.79
C MET A 1 5.11 -53.05 -21.84
N THR A 2 5.94 -52.67 -20.88
CA THR A 2 5.71 -51.67 -19.83
C THR A 2 6.29 -50.32 -20.25
N ARG A 3 5.52 -49.23 -20.17
CA ARG A 3 6.02 -47.84 -20.12
C ARG A 3 5.08 -47.03 -19.22
N ARG A 4 5.33 -47.06 -17.90
CA ARG A 4 5.98 -45.97 -17.13
C ARG A 4 5.26 -44.63 -17.29
N ALA A 5 4.35 -44.36 -16.35
CA ALA A 5 3.79 -43.03 -16.11
C ALA A 5 4.90 -42.14 -15.56
N HIS A 6 5.23 -41.06 -16.27
CA HIS A 6 6.19 -40.07 -15.83
C HIS A 6 5.46 -39.04 -14.95
N ALA A 7 5.80 -39.06 -13.66
CA ALA A 7 5.51 -37.98 -12.73
C ALA A 7 6.22 -36.69 -13.20
N VAL A 8 5.49 -35.60 -13.33
CA VAL A 8 6.07 -34.26 -13.50
C VAL A 8 5.70 -33.46 -12.27
N MET A 9 6.65 -33.35 -11.35
CA MET A 9 6.64 -32.33 -10.30
C MET A 9 6.79 -30.98 -10.98
N VAL A 10 5.77 -30.13 -10.90
CA VAL A 10 5.92 -28.70 -11.19
C VAL A 10 6.19 -28.02 -9.86
N ALA A 11 7.48 -27.86 -9.55
CA ALA A 11 7.94 -26.96 -8.51
C ALA A 11 7.55 -25.53 -8.91
N MET A 12 6.47 -25.00 -8.32
CA MET A 12 6.16 -23.57 -8.43
C MET A 12 7.13 -22.78 -7.57
N ALA A 13 8.29 -22.49 -8.14
CA ALA A 13 9.18 -21.43 -7.69
C ALA A 13 8.51 -20.08 -8.01
N VAL A 14 7.68 -19.57 -7.10
CA VAL A 14 7.27 -18.17 -7.16
C VAL A 14 8.37 -17.36 -6.50
N GLY A 15 9.25 -16.83 -7.34
CA GLY A 15 10.42 -16.06 -6.94
C GLY A 15 10.04 -14.92 -6.00
N ALA A 16 10.66 -14.90 -4.83
CA ALA A 16 10.74 -13.73 -3.99
C ALA A 16 11.62 -12.70 -4.71
N VAL A 17 11.00 -11.87 -5.55
CA VAL A 17 11.65 -10.67 -6.08
C VAL A 17 11.66 -9.66 -4.94
N ALA A 18 12.68 -9.73 -4.09
CA ALA A 18 13.03 -8.65 -3.18
C ALA A 18 13.54 -7.47 -4.03
N LEU A 19 12.58 -6.70 -4.56
CA LEU A 19 12.85 -5.46 -5.26
C LEU A 19 13.46 -4.49 -4.26
N LEU A 20 14.73 -4.16 -4.51
CA LEU A 20 15.41 -2.91 -4.19
C LEU A 20 14.48 -1.90 -3.51
N ALA A 21 14.44 -1.94 -2.17
CA ALA A 21 13.68 -1.00 -1.35
C ALA A 21 14.33 0.39 -1.48
N GLY A 22 13.96 1.12 -2.54
CA GLY A 22 14.12 2.56 -2.59
C GLY A 22 13.41 3.17 -1.39
N CYS A 23 13.96 4.25 -0.84
CA CYS A 23 13.49 4.95 0.35
C CYS A 23 12.13 5.67 0.20
N SER A 24 11.19 5.12 -0.57
CA SER A 24 9.85 5.66 -0.77
C SER A 24 8.87 5.07 0.24
N LEU A 25 7.85 5.84 0.60
CA LEU A 25 6.73 5.32 1.39
C LEU A 25 6.02 4.22 0.60
N PRO A 26 5.55 3.14 1.27
CA PRO A 26 4.75 2.14 0.61
C PRO A 26 3.44 2.76 0.13
N ASP A 27 2.98 2.34 -1.05
CA ASP A 27 1.66 2.74 -1.54
C ASP A 27 0.56 2.29 -0.56
N GLY A 28 -0.31 3.23 -0.20
CA GLY A 28 -1.47 2.95 0.64
C GLY A 28 -2.52 2.04 -0.01
N PRO A 29 -3.38 1.38 0.78
CA PRO A 29 -4.46 0.56 0.26
C PRO A 29 -5.52 1.39 -0.48
N SER A 30 -6.10 0.81 -1.53
CA SER A 30 -7.24 1.42 -2.23
C SER A 30 -8.47 1.48 -1.33
N GLY A 31 -9.18 2.61 -1.37
CA GLY A 31 -10.37 2.81 -0.55
C GLY A 31 -10.92 4.23 -0.62
N VAL A 32 -11.94 4.50 0.18
CA VAL A 32 -12.48 5.86 0.34
C VAL A 32 -11.78 6.53 1.51
N VAL A 33 -11.23 7.73 1.33
CA VAL A 33 -10.60 8.49 2.41
C VAL A 33 -11.68 8.88 3.42
N VAL A 34 -11.49 8.49 4.68
CA VAL A 34 -12.45 8.74 5.78
C VAL A 34 -11.86 9.58 6.91
N ALA A 35 -10.54 9.77 6.95
CA ALA A 35 -9.88 10.71 7.85
C ALA A 35 -8.53 11.14 7.29
N ARG A 36 -8.06 12.30 7.76
CA ARG A 36 -6.76 12.90 7.47
C ARG A 36 -6.14 13.32 8.79
N ALA A 37 -4.85 13.07 9.01
CA ALA A 37 -4.16 13.44 10.24
C ALA A 37 -2.73 13.91 9.99
N GLU A 38 -2.33 14.97 10.68
CA GLU A 38 -0.93 15.36 10.87
C GLU A 38 -0.48 14.87 12.24
N ARG A 39 0.72 14.31 12.36
CA ARG A 39 1.30 14.02 13.68
C ARG A 39 2.41 15.00 14.01
N THR A 40 2.40 15.54 15.22
CA THR A 40 3.47 16.41 15.71
C THR A 40 4.79 15.62 15.73
N PRO A 41 5.82 16.06 15.00
CA PRO A 41 7.09 15.35 15.00
C PRO A 41 7.84 15.63 16.32
N PRO A 42 8.78 14.76 16.71
CA PRO A 42 9.81 15.18 17.66
C PRO A 42 10.55 16.41 17.09
N ALA A 43 10.99 17.31 17.97
CA ALA A 43 11.41 18.70 17.70
C ALA A 43 12.46 18.96 16.59
N SER A 44 12.93 17.93 15.89
CA SER A 44 13.98 17.96 14.87
C SER A 44 13.58 17.38 13.49
N LYS A 45 12.30 17.05 13.24
CA LYS A 45 11.91 16.34 12.00
C LYS A 45 10.69 16.90 11.28
N ASN A 46 10.59 16.59 9.98
CA ASN A 46 9.42 16.80 9.14
C ASN A 46 8.17 16.17 9.77
N ARG A 47 7.02 16.86 9.72
CA ARG A 47 5.74 16.33 10.19
C ARG A 47 5.29 15.19 9.26
N PRO A 48 5.02 13.98 9.75
CA PRO A 48 4.44 12.93 8.90
C PRO A 48 2.94 13.16 8.71
N TYR A 49 2.48 12.95 7.48
CA TYR A 49 1.09 13.06 7.06
C TYR A 49 0.46 11.68 6.90
N PHE A 50 -0.79 11.53 7.31
CA PHE A 50 -1.50 10.27 7.30
C PHE A 50 -2.88 10.39 6.67
N LEU A 51 -3.26 9.37 5.90
CA LEU A 51 -4.62 9.15 5.43
C LEU A 51 -5.17 7.88 6.06
N THR A 52 -6.44 7.93 6.45
CA THR A 52 -7.21 6.74 6.76
C THR A 52 -8.22 6.48 5.64
N VAL A 53 -8.17 5.28 5.06
CA VAL A 53 -9.16 4.84 4.07
C VAL A 53 -10.06 3.76 4.63
N ARG A 54 -11.30 3.70 4.14
CA ARG A 54 -12.17 2.53 4.27
C ARG A 54 -12.04 1.69 3.00
N THR A 55 -11.55 0.47 3.15
CA THR A 55 -11.35 -0.48 2.04
C THR A 55 -12.68 -1.09 1.59
N ALA A 56 -12.67 -1.82 0.48
CA ALA A 56 -13.85 -2.53 -0.03
C ALA A 56 -14.39 -3.57 0.97
N ASN A 57 -13.53 -4.13 1.82
CA ASN A 57 -13.91 -5.07 2.88
C ASN A 57 -14.54 -4.37 4.10
N GLY A 58 -14.61 -3.03 4.11
CA GLY A 58 -15.10 -2.23 5.23
C GLY A 58 -14.03 -1.89 6.26
N ASP A 59 -12.80 -2.40 6.12
CA ASP A 59 -11.71 -2.14 7.06
C ASP A 59 -11.26 -0.68 6.99
N ARG A 60 -10.92 -0.11 8.14
CA ARG A 60 -10.20 1.18 8.21
C ARG A 60 -8.70 0.93 8.24
N LYS A 61 -7.95 1.55 7.34
CA LYS A 61 -6.49 1.44 7.26
C LYS A 61 -5.87 2.83 7.27
N ASP A 62 -5.00 3.06 8.26
CA ASP A 62 -4.19 4.26 8.40
C ASP A 62 -2.80 4.02 7.78
N PHE A 63 -2.31 4.96 6.99
CA PHE A 63 -0.99 4.87 6.36
C PHE A 63 -0.40 6.25 6.13
N GLN A 64 0.94 6.31 6.14
CA GLN A 64 1.67 7.53 5.90
C GLN A 64 1.69 7.86 4.41
N VAL A 65 1.57 9.15 4.09
CA VAL A 65 1.67 9.69 2.74
C VAL A 65 2.64 10.87 2.69
N TYR A 66 3.02 11.26 1.46
CA TYR A 66 3.68 12.54 1.24
C TYR A 66 2.67 13.70 1.37
N ILE A 67 3.18 14.92 1.56
CA ILE A 67 2.34 16.12 1.68
C ILE A 67 1.49 16.36 0.42
N ASP A 68 2.04 16.11 -0.77
CA ASP A 68 1.32 16.30 -2.04
C ASP A 68 0.07 15.41 -2.10
N ASP A 69 0.22 14.11 -1.81
CA ASP A 69 -0.89 13.17 -1.72
C ASP A 69 -1.89 13.56 -0.62
N TYR A 70 -1.39 14.06 0.52
CA TYR A 70 -2.23 14.51 1.62
C TYR A 70 -3.10 15.69 1.21
N ASP A 71 -2.56 16.66 0.47
CA ASP A 71 -3.26 17.87 0.04
C ASP A 71 -4.21 17.62 -1.12
N GLN A 72 -3.85 16.72 -2.04
CA GLN A 72 -4.71 16.33 -3.17
C GLN A 72 -5.91 15.49 -2.72
N CYS A 73 -5.73 14.58 -1.75
CA CYS A 73 -6.77 13.64 -1.34
C CYS A 73 -7.64 14.16 -0.18
N SER A 74 -8.89 14.47 -0.48
CA SER A 74 -9.91 14.91 0.48
C SER A 74 -10.76 13.77 1.03
N ILE A 75 -11.40 14.01 2.19
CA ILE A 75 -12.35 13.05 2.79
C ILE A 75 -13.52 12.81 1.82
N GLY A 76 -13.85 11.54 1.59
CA GLY A 76 -14.88 11.11 0.66
C GLY A 76 -14.34 10.70 -0.72
N GLU A 77 -13.10 11.07 -1.05
CA GLU A 77 -12.49 10.71 -2.33
C GLU A 77 -11.91 9.30 -2.33
N ARG A 78 -11.69 8.76 -3.54
CA ARG A 78 -11.12 7.43 -3.72
C ARG A 78 -9.61 7.52 -3.82
N TYR A 79 -8.92 6.90 -2.88
CA TYR A 79 -7.48 6.65 -2.97
C TYR A 79 -7.22 5.37 -3.78
N PRO A 80 -6.19 5.30 -4.65
CA PRO A 80 -5.23 6.37 -5.01
C PRO A 80 -5.69 7.31 -6.14
N ALA A 81 -6.95 7.25 -6.58
CA ALA A 81 -7.42 8.04 -7.73
C ALA A 81 -7.36 9.57 -7.51
N CYS A 82 -7.43 10.04 -6.26
CA CYS A 82 -7.28 11.45 -5.90
C CYS A 82 -5.85 12.01 -6.04
N LYS A 83 -4.84 11.18 -6.35
CA LYS A 83 -3.44 11.61 -6.50
C LYS A 83 -3.13 12.28 -7.86
N GLN A 84 -4.13 12.60 -8.68
CA GLN A 84 -3.97 13.05 -10.07
C GLN A 84 -4.53 14.45 -10.29
#